data_AF-A0A1P8NEY6-F1
#
_entry.id   AF-A0A1P8NEY6-F1
#
_cell.length_a   1.000
_cell.length_b   1.000
_cell.length_c   1.000
_cell.angle_alpha   90.00
_cell.angle_beta   90.00
_cell.angle_gamma   90.00
#
_symmetry.space_group_name_H-M   'P 1'
#
loop_
_entity.id
_entity.type
_entity.pdbx_description
1 polymer ?
#
loop_
_entity_poly.entity_id
_entity_poly.type
_entity_poly.pdbx_seq_one_letter_code
_entity_poly.pdbx_strand_id
1 'polypeptide(L)' 'MKPHRIVHRDQKSYFAVLIDDNNRKPVARLHFNTKQKYLGLLDESKTETRHPIDSTDEIYAHSDSIREAVQRYL' A
#
# COMPACT_ATOMS: atom_id res chain seq x y z
N MET A 1 12.43 -1.29 10.33
CA MET A 1 12.04 0.12 10.14
C MET A 1 11.26 0.60 11.36
N LYS A 2 11.34 1.89 11.75
CA LYS A 2 10.54 2.44 12.87
C LYS A 2 9.10 2.73 12.41
N PRO A 3 8.06 2.32 13.16
CA PRO A 3 6.66 2.48 12.74
C PRO A 3 6.25 3.93 12.44
N HIS A 4 6.83 4.93 13.12
CA HIS A 4 6.51 6.35 12.91
C HIS A 4 6.83 6.88 11.50
N ARG A 5 7.63 6.14 10.72
CA ARG A 5 8.02 6.56 9.35
C ARG A 5 6.91 6.24 8.36
N ILE A 6 5.99 5.34 8.71
CA ILE A 6 4.83 5.02 7.90
C ILE A 6 3.79 6.11 8.12
N VAL A 7 3.46 6.81 7.05
CA VAL A 7 2.41 7.82 7.04
C VAL A 7 1.37 7.44 6.02
N HIS A 8 0.17 7.94 6.23
CA HIS A 8 -0.88 7.85 5.24
C HIS A 8 -1.17 9.22 4.63
N ARG A 9 -1.53 9.23 3.36
CA ARG A 9 -2.06 10.41 2.69
C ARG A 9 -3.34 10.01 1.96
N ASP A 10 -4.42 10.70 2.29
CA ASP A 10 -5.66 10.54 1.56
C ASP A 10 -5.52 11.19 0.17
N GLN A 11 -5.86 10.43 -0.88
CA GLN A 11 -5.91 10.91 -2.25
C GLN A 11 -7.32 10.69 -2.76
N LYS A 12 -7.74 11.52 -3.72
CA LYS A 12 -9.10 11.47 -4.28
C LYS A 12 -9.54 10.07 -4.73
N SER A 13 -8.60 9.29 -5.28
CA SER A 13 -8.89 7.97 -5.85
C SER A 13 -8.50 6.79 -4.95
N TYR A 14 -7.67 6.99 -3.93
CA TYR A 14 -7.14 5.92 -3.08
C TYR A 14 -6.51 6.48 -1.80
N PHE A 15 -6.37 5.63 -0.79
CA PHE A 15 -5.61 5.95 0.40
C PHE A 15 -4.16 5.48 0.24
N ALA A 16 -3.21 6.40 0.26
CA ALA A 16 -1.80 6.11 0.04
C ALA A 16 -1.09 5.79 1.37
N VAL A 17 -0.39 4.67 1.43
CA VAL A 17 0.53 4.33 2.53
C VAL A 17 1.96 4.59 2.04
N LEU A 18 2.66 5.52 2.68
CA LEU A 18 3.96 6.04 2.26
C LEU A 18 4.98 5.93 3.40
N ILE A 19 6.25 5.95 3.03
CA ILE A 19 7.36 6.09 3.98
C ILE A 19 7.90 7.53 3.94
N ASP A 20 8.16 8.11 5.11
CA ASP A 20 8.71 9.45 5.31
C ASP A 20 7.90 10.58 4.63
N ASP A 21 6.58 10.42 4.47
CA ASP A 21 5.72 11.33 3.68
C ASP A 21 6.24 11.60 2.25
N ASN A 22 6.90 10.62 1.66
CA ASN A 22 7.50 10.74 0.35
C ASN A 22 6.72 9.93 -0.71
N ASN A 23 6.13 10.62 -1.68
CA ASN A 23 5.41 10.00 -2.80
C ASN A 23 6.30 9.10 -3.68
N ARG A 24 7.63 9.20 -3.59
CA ARG A 24 8.59 8.32 -4.28
C ARG A 24 8.87 7.03 -3.53
N LYS A 25 8.36 6.90 -2.29
CA LYS A 25 8.43 5.71 -1.43
C LYS A 25 7.04 5.16 -1.05
N PRO A 26 6.20 4.80 -2.04
CA PRO A 26 4.91 4.17 -1.75
C PRO A 26 5.09 2.72 -1.29
N VAL A 27 4.30 2.33 -0.29
CA VAL A 27 4.25 0.96 0.25
C VAL A 27 3.02 0.22 -0.28
N ALA A 28 1.84 0.85 -0.14
CA ALA A 28 0.58 0.29 -0.59
C ALA A 28 -0.41 1.41 -0.93
N ARG A 29 -1.43 1.08 -1.73
CA ARG A 29 -2.55 1.96 -2.08
C ARG A 29 -3.85 1.22 -1.80
N LEU A 30 -4.71 1.77 -0.96
CA LEU A 30 -6.00 1.16 -0.64
C LEU A 30 -7.09 1.83 -1.47
N HIS A 31 -7.68 1.09 -2.40
CA HIS A 31 -8.78 1.58 -3.24
C HIS A 31 -10.11 1.11 -2.65
N PHE A 32 -10.53 1.77 -1.57
CA PHE A 32 -11.76 1.41 -0.84
C PHE A 32 -12.95 2.29 -1.19
N ASN A 33 -12.76 3.22 -2.13
CA ASN A 33 -13.78 4.20 -2.54
C ASN A 33 -14.82 3.63 -3.53
N THR A 34 -14.70 2.34 -3.89
CA THR A 34 -15.58 1.64 -4.83
C THR A 34 -16.26 0.44 -4.16
N LYS A 35 -17.34 -0.08 -4.77
CA LYS A 35 -18.08 -1.25 -4.26
C LYS A 35 -17.17 -2.47 -4.05
N GLN A 36 -16.28 -2.73 -5.01
CA GLN A 36 -15.17 -3.68 -4.83
C GLN A 36 -14.01 -2.93 -4.20
N LYS A 37 -13.44 -3.48 -3.12
CA LYS A 37 -12.20 -2.97 -2.54
C LYS A 37 -11.01 -3.58 -3.27
N TYR A 38 -9.96 -2.79 -3.46
CA TYR A 38 -8.69 -3.31 -3.98
C TYR A 38 -7.52 -2.89 -3.11
N LEU A 39 -6.58 -3.81 -2.94
CA LEU A 39 -5.25 -3.57 -2.39
C LEU A 39 -4.27 -3.40 -3.55
N GLY A 40 -3.77 -2.18 -3.71
CA GLY A 40 -2.70 -1.84 -4.66
C GLY A 40 -1.33 -2.07 -4.02
N LEU A 41 -0.58 -3.04 -4.55
CA LEU A 41 0.79 -3.33 -4.15
C LEU A 41 1.76 -2.85 -5.23
N LEU A 42 2.94 -2.37 -4.83
CA LEU A 42 3.95 -1.92 -5.76
C LEU A 42 5.10 -2.92 -5.88
N ASP A 43 5.51 -3.21 -7.11
CA ASP A 43 6.68 -4.01 -7.42
C ASP A 43 7.97 -3.17 -7.42
N GLU A 44 9.12 -3.80 -7.72
CA GLU A 44 10.43 -3.14 -7.78
C GLU A 44 10.49 -2.05 -8.86
N SER A 45 9.72 -2.25 -9.94
CA SER A 45 9.57 -1.28 -11.03
C SER A 45 8.59 -0.15 -10.71
N LYS A 46 8.04 -0.10 -9.48
CA LYS A 46 6.99 0.83 -9.04
C LYS A 46 5.68 0.70 -9.82
N THR A 47 5.45 -0.44 -10.44
CA THR A 47 4.20 -0.81 -11.08
C THR A 47 3.22 -1.23 -10.00
N GLU A 48 2.02 -0.65 -10.04
CA GLU A 48 0.93 -0.99 -9.13
C GLU A 48 0.16 -2.20 -9.66
N THR A 49 0.06 -3.25 -8.85
CA THR A 49 -0.86 -4.39 -9.06
C THR A 49 -2.03 -4.27 -8.12
N ARG A 50 -3.26 -4.33 -8.64
CA ARG A 50 -4.49 -4.24 -7.84
C ARG A 50 -5.01 -5.64 -7.56
N HIS A 51 -5.06 -6.00 -6.29
CA HIS A 51 -5.64 -7.24 -5.80
C HIS A 51 -7.05 -6.95 -5.29
N PRO A 52 -8.11 -7.55 -5.86
CA PRO A 52 -9.44 -7.44 -5.30
C PRO A 52 -9.45 -8.09 -3.92
N ILE A 53 -10.06 -7.42 -2.96
CA ILE A 53 -10.32 -7.95 -1.62
C ILE A 53 -11.79 -7.73 -1.27
N ASP A 54 -12.40 -8.67 -0.57
CA ASP A 54 -13.78 -8.53 -0.11
C ASP A 54 -13.83 -7.96 1.32
N SER A 55 -12.85 -8.32 2.14
CA SER A 55 -12.67 -7.89 3.52
C SER A 55 -11.31 -7.23 3.76
N THR A 56 -11.21 -6.44 4.83
CA THR A 56 -9.92 -5.86 5.26
C THR A 56 -8.97 -6.90 5.82
N ASP A 57 -9.47 -8.04 6.27
CA ASP A 57 -8.66 -9.14 6.81
C ASP A 57 -7.81 -9.81 5.72
N GLU A 58 -8.27 -9.82 4.47
CA GLU A 58 -7.50 -10.33 3.33
C GLU A 58 -6.19 -9.56 3.08
N ILE A 59 -6.04 -8.35 3.62
CA ILE A 59 -4.78 -7.60 3.56
C ILE A 59 -3.65 -8.40 4.25
N TYR A 60 -3.96 -9.20 5.27
CA TYR A 60 -2.95 -10.03 5.94
C TYR A 60 -2.35 -11.11 5.03
N ALA A 61 -3.12 -11.61 4.05
CA ALA A 61 -2.62 -12.55 3.04
C ALA A 61 -1.54 -11.91 2.14
N HIS A 62 -1.53 -10.58 2.05
CA HIS A 62 -0.55 -9.80 1.29
C HIS A 62 0.54 -9.17 2.18
N SER A 63 0.60 -9.53 3.46
CA SER A 63 1.51 -8.90 4.42
C SER A 63 2.98 -9.05 4.03
N ASP A 64 3.36 -10.15 3.40
CA ASP A 64 4.74 -10.38 2.95
C ASP A 64 5.13 -9.45 1.80
N SER A 65 4.26 -9.26 0.83
CA SER A 65 4.47 -8.29 -0.25
C SER A 65 4.54 -6.85 0.28
N ILE A 66 3.72 -6.51 1.28
CA ILE A 66 3.79 -5.20 1.94
C ILE A 66 5.12 -5.04 2.66
N ARG A 67 5.58 -6.06 3.39
CA ARG A 67 6.89 -6.05 4.08
C ARG A 67 8.03 -5.92 3.09
N GLU A 68 7.98 -6.63 1.98
CA GLU A 68 8.98 -6.53 0.91
C GLU A 68 9.04 -5.11 0.33
N ALA A 69 7.88 -4.49 0.05
CA ALA A 69 7.81 -3.10 -0.40
C ALA A 69 8.45 -2.14 0.62
N VAL A 70 8.24 -2.35 1.92
CA VAL A 70 8.90 -1.58 2.99
C VAL A 70 10.42 -1.80 2.99
N GLN A 71 10.87 -3.05 2.79
CA GLN A 71 12.30 -3.39 2.78
C GLN A 71 13.08 -2.74 1.64
N ARG A 72 12.45 -2.47 0.50
CA ARG A 72 13.08 -1.76 -0.62
C ARG A 72 13.51 -0.31 -0.30
N TYR A 73 13.04 0.25 0.81
CA TYR A 73 13.34 1.62 1.23
C TYR A 73 14.12 1.70 2.56
N LEU A 74 14.59 0.56 3.07
CA LEU A 74 15.48 0.50 4.23
C LEU A 74 16.89 0.98 3.88
#